data_AF-A0A5J5EBP9-F1
#
_entry.id   AF-A0A5J5EBP9-F1
#
_cell.length_a   1.000
_cell.length_b   1.000
_cell.length_c   1.000
_cell.angle_alpha   90.00
_cell.angle_beta   90.00
_cell.angle_gamma   90.00
#
_symmetry.space_group_name_H-M   'P 1'
#
loop_
_entity.id
_entity.type
_entity.pdbx_description
1 polymer ?
#
loop_
_entity_poly.entity_id
_entity_poly.type
_entity_poly.pdbx_seq_one_letter_code
_entity_poly.pdbx_strand_id
1 'polypeptide(L)'
;VKSDEDIIVRDADTNQIVLLVMRNFCGDPEVLEWTDGVVQIGVATKKSVRLNDPGKLALVGWTSGARSEPALMWAKNLLPAAAKELSLPEMLQQYDFNYSSVYALFWNMIRRRLPEEILADLKKFVEKIENAQAEKFTTMNANQTTTYWEMPLQQSAASGLETTTKDKRFNGTQFFQFHQAELAPP
;
A
#
# COMPACT_ATOMS: atom_id res chain seq x y z
N VAL A 1 22.30 -18.25 18.78
CA VAL A 1 21.90 -16.92 18.28
C VAL A 1 21.68 -16.04 19.48
N LYS A 2 22.42 -14.93 19.59
CA LYS A 2 22.23 -13.95 20.66
C LYS A 2 20.98 -13.11 20.39
N SER A 3 20.47 -12.43 21.41
CA SER A 3 19.24 -11.64 21.32
C SER A 3 19.31 -10.46 20.34
N ASP A 4 20.51 -9.97 20.06
CA ASP A 4 20.84 -8.81 19.22
C ASP A 4 21.31 -9.18 17.81
N GLU A 5 21.43 -10.48 17.50
CA GLU A 5 21.88 -10.96 16.19
C GLU A 5 20.72 -11.08 15.21
N ASP A 6 20.94 -10.57 13.99
CA ASP A 6 20.08 -10.83 12.83
C ASP A 6 20.13 -12.32 12.46
N ILE A 7 19.02 -12.86 11.96
CA ILE A 7 18.89 -14.28 11.58
C ILE A 7 18.42 -14.36 10.14
N ILE A 8 19.15 -15.10 9.30
CA ILE A 8 18.71 -15.53 7.98
C ILE A 8 18.54 -17.04 8.02
N VAL A 9 17.34 -17.51 7.74
CA VAL A 9 17.06 -18.94 7.56
C VAL A 9 16.91 -19.21 6.08
N ARG A 10 17.65 -20.21 5.60
CA ARG A 10 17.57 -20.69 4.23
C ARG A 10 16.99 -22.10 4.20
N ASP A 11 16.21 -22.37 3.17
CA ASP A 11 15.81 -23.71 2.82
C ASP A 11 17.05 -24.56 2.46
N ALA A 12 17.12 -25.79 2.97
CA ALA A 12 18.32 -26.61 2.84
C ALA A 12 18.57 -27.11 1.42
N ASP A 13 17.50 -27.35 0.65
CA ASP A 13 17.57 -27.94 -0.68
C ASP A 13 17.76 -26.86 -1.76
N THR A 14 17.04 -25.75 -1.64
CA THR A 14 17.02 -24.68 -2.64
C THR A 14 17.93 -23.50 -2.30
N ASN A 15 18.43 -23.43 -1.06
CA ASN A 15 19.22 -22.31 -0.51
C ASN A 15 18.48 -20.95 -0.54
N GLN A 16 17.16 -20.95 -0.77
CA GLN A 16 16.34 -19.74 -0.78
C GLN A 16 16.13 -19.21 0.63
N ILE A 17 16.10 -17.89 0.79
CA ILE A 17 15.74 -17.27 2.08
C ILE A 17 14.25 -17.53 2.34
N VAL A 18 13.96 -18.20 3.46
CA VAL A 18 12.57 -18.48 3.90
C VAL A 18 12.16 -17.65 5.11
N LEU A 19 13.12 -17.15 5.89
CA LEU A 19 12.87 -16.26 7.02
C LEU A 19 14.05 -15.31 7.23
N LEU A 20 13.72 -14.07 7.54
CA LEU A 20 14.68 -13.06 7.98
C LEU A 20 14.15 -12.42 9.27
N VAL A 21 14.98 -12.41 10.30
CA VAL A 21 14.74 -11.65 11.54
C VAL A 21 15.82 -10.59 11.62
N MET A 22 15.42 -9.31 11.59
CA MET A 22 16.36 -8.21 11.80
C MET A 22 16.09 -7.58 13.16
N ARG A 23 17.10 -7.62 14.02
CA ARG A 23 17.12 -7.00 15.34
C ARG A 23 17.49 -5.52 15.20
N ASN A 24 17.02 -4.73 16.17
CA ASN A 24 17.31 -3.29 16.24
C ASN A 24 17.10 -2.61 14.88
N PHE A 25 15.94 -2.85 14.26
CA PHE A 25 15.68 -2.44 12.89
C PHE A 25 15.76 -0.91 12.73
N CYS A 26 15.21 -0.20 13.70
CA CYS A 26 15.43 1.22 13.93
C CYS A 26 16.19 1.35 15.26
N GLY A 27 17.34 2.02 15.24
CA GLY A 27 18.16 2.26 16.44
C GLY A 27 17.88 3.61 17.10
N ASP A 28 16.99 4.41 16.53
CA ASP A 28 16.64 5.73 17.02
C ASP A 28 15.42 5.65 17.95
N PRO A 29 15.58 5.94 19.26
CA PRO A 29 14.50 5.80 20.23
C PRO A 29 13.36 6.81 20.02
N GLU A 30 13.64 8.02 19.54
CA GLU A 30 12.61 9.05 19.31
C GLU A 30 11.73 8.66 18.12
N VAL A 31 12.36 8.14 17.06
CA VAL A 31 11.65 7.61 15.89
C VAL A 31 10.78 6.40 16.28
N LEU A 32 11.29 5.52 17.15
CA LEU A 32 10.53 4.39 17.66
C LEU A 32 9.32 4.83 18.49
N GLU A 33 9.48 5.79 19.40
CA GLU A 33 8.39 6.32 20.21
C GLU A 33 7.30 6.98 19.36
N TRP A 34 7.70 7.82 18.40
CA TRP A 34 6.77 8.43 17.45
C TRP A 34 6.03 7.36 16.63
N THR A 35 6.74 6.36 16.11
CA THR A 35 6.16 5.28 15.32
C THR A 35 5.18 4.45 16.16
N ASP A 36 5.51 4.14 17.41
CA ASP A 36 4.62 3.43 18.32
C ASP A 36 3.32 4.21 18.53
N GLY A 37 3.40 5.53 18.76
CA GLY A 37 2.23 6.40 18.86
C GLY A 37 1.30 6.29 17.64
N VAL A 38 1.86 6.30 16.42
CA VAL A 38 1.09 6.09 15.19
C VAL A 38 0.48 4.69 15.13
N VAL A 39 1.22 3.65 15.52
CA VAL A 39 0.73 2.26 15.54
C VAL A 39 -0.40 2.07 16.55
N GLN A 40 -0.30 2.64 17.75
CA GLN A 40 -1.34 2.57 18.78
C GLN A 40 -2.66 3.16 18.27
N ILE A 41 -2.62 4.30 17.58
CA ILE A 41 -3.80 4.89 16.92
C ILE A 41 -4.39 3.89 15.90
N GLY A 42 -3.55 3.15 15.18
CA GLY A 42 -4.00 2.22 14.14
C GLY A 42 -4.65 1.00 14.73
N VAL A 43 -4.06 0.47 15.80
CA VAL A 43 -4.65 -0.60 16.60
C VAL A 43 -5.97 -0.14 17.20
N ALA A 44 -6.11 1.10 17.68
CA ALA A 44 -7.38 1.59 18.23
C ALA A 44 -8.46 1.76 17.15
N THR A 45 -8.12 2.37 16.02
CA THR A 45 -9.10 2.87 15.04
C THR A 45 -9.50 1.86 13.96
N LYS A 46 -8.71 0.79 13.73
CA LYS A 46 -8.95 -0.16 12.64
C LYS A 46 -9.62 -1.46 13.10
N LYS A 47 -10.30 -2.11 12.16
CA LYS A 47 -10.85 -3.46 12.33
C LYS A 47 -9.71 -4.48 12.34
N SER A 48 -9.78 -5.45 13.26
CA SER A 48 -8.86 -6.58 13.28
C SER A 48 -9.04 -7.44 12.03
N VAL A 49 -7.95 -7.90 11.42
CA VAL A 49 -8.00 -8.93 10.38
C VAL A 49 -8.16 -10.34 10.97
N ARG A 50 -7.97 -10.50 12.27
CA ARG A 50 -8.23 -11.74 13.01
C ARG A 50 -9.42 -11.52 13.94
N LEU A 51 -10.60 -11.94 13.50
CA LEU A 51 -11.86 -11.62 14.18
C LEU A 51 -12.12 -12.50 15.41
N ASN A 52 -11.54 -13.71 15.45
CA ASN A 52 -11.79 -14.71 16.49
C ASN A 52 -10.61 -14.88 17.46
N ASP A 53 -9.51 -14.17 17.24
CA ASP A 53 -8.36 -14.19 18.15
C ASP A 53 -8.57 -13.17 19.27
N PRO A 54 -8.15 -13.46 20.51
CA PRO A 54 -8.23 -12.49 21.61
C PRO A 54 -7.31 -11.27 21.40
N GLY A 55 -6.36 -11.36 20.46
CA GLY A 55 -5.47 -10.27 20.07
C GLY A 55 -6.00 -9.46 18.89
N LYS A 56 -5.46 -8.25 18.70
CA LYS A 56 -5.81 -7.37 17.59
C LYS A 56 -4.67 -7.29 16.58
N LEU A 57 -4.98 -7.54 15.31
CA LEU A 57 -4.04 -7.33 14.21
C LEU A 57 -4.64 -6.33 13.23
N ALA A 58 -4.15 -5.10 13.25
CA ALA A 58 -4.60 -4.05 12.34
C ALA A 58 -3.80 -4.10 11.03
N LEU A 59 -4.51 -4.12 9.90
CA LEU A 59 -3.89 -3.95 8.59
C LEU A 59 -3.79 -2.45 8.27
N VAL A 60 -2.58 -1.97 8.04
CA VAL A 60 -2.25 -0.54 7.89
C VAL A 60 -1.45 -0.34 6.62
N GLY A 61 -1.64 0.79 5.94
CA GLY A 61 -0.89 1.12 4.74
C GLY A 61 -1.42 0.43 3.49
N TRP A 62 -0.50 0.06 2.59
CA TRP A 62 -0.83 -0.63 1.35
C TRP A 62 -1.16 -2.09 1.59
N THR A 63 -2.24 -2.53 0.94
CA THR A 63 -2.71 -3.91 0.95
C THR A 63 -2.68 -4.45 -0.45
N SER A 64 -2.51 -5.76 -0.61
CA SER A 64 -2.54 -6.46 -1.91
C SER A 64 -3.96 -6.76 -2.39
N GLY A 65 -5.00 -6.30 -1.69
CA GLY A 65 -6.39 -6.64 -2.00
C GLY A 65 -6.72 -8.11 -1.74
N ALA A 66 -7.84 -8.57 -2.29
CA ALA A 66 -8.27 -9.96 -2.19
C ALA A 66 -7.43 -10.85 -3.12
N ARG A 67 -7.25 -12.13 -2.79
CA ARG A 67 -6.51 -13.06 -3.68
C ARG A 67 -7.17 -13.23 -5.05
N SER A 68 -8.51 -13.19 -5.10
CA SER A 68 -9.29 -13.20 -6.34
C SER A 68 -9.27 -11.85 -7.05
N GLU A 69 -8.96 -10.77 -6.33
CA GLU A 69 -8.97 -9.41 -6.84
C GLU A 69 -7.74 -8.64 -6.34
N PRO A 70 -6.53 -9.01 -6.84
CA PRO A 70 -5.31 -8.38 -6.38
C PRO A 70 -5.32 -6.90 -6.77
N ALA A 71 -5.05 -6.05 -5.80
CA ALA A 71 -5.02 -4.61 -5.99
C ALA A 71 -4.10 -3.95 -4.95
N LEU A 72 -3.20 -3.07 -5.39
CA LEU A 72 -2.47 -2.18 -4.49
C LEU A 72 -3.38 -1.01 -4.10
N MET A 73 -3.85 -1.04 -2.86
CA MET A 73 -4.76 -0.04 -2.31
C MET A 73 -4.50 0.24 -0.84
N TRP A 74 -4.77 1.48 -0.41
CA TRP A 74 -4.78 1.85 0.99
C TRP A 74 -5.81 1.05 1.78
N ALA A 75 -5.45 0.57 2.96
CA ALA A 75 -6.31 -0.21 3.84
C ALA A 75 -7.53 0.61 4.31
N LYS A 76 -8.71 0.30 3.76
CA LYS A 76 -10.00 0.92 4.12
C LYS A 76 -10.74 0.09 5.18
N ASN A 77 -10.19 0.05 6.38
CA ASN A 77 -10.67 -0.81 7.48
C ASN A 77 -10.90 -0.04 8.79
N LEU A 78 -11.28 1.23 8.73
CA LEU A 78 -11.63 2.00 9.93
C LEU A 78 -12.89 1.42 10.60
N LEU A 79 -12.92 1.44 11.93
CA LEU A 79 -14.11 1.17 12.71
C LEU A 79 -15.14 2.29 12.48
N PRO A 80 -16.45 2.01 12.55
CA PRO A 80 -17.48 3.03 12.32
C PRO A 80 -17.36 4.26 13.22
N ALA A 81 -17.03 4.07 14.50
CA ALA A 81 -16.82 5.16 15.45
C ALA A 81 -15.62 6.04 15.04
N ALA A 82 -14.48 5.41 14.70
CA ALA A 82 -13.30 6.12 14.23
C ALA A 82 -13.53 6.82 12.89
N ALA A 83 -14.28 6.22 11.97
CA ALA A 83 -14.63 6.85 10.70
C ALA A 83 -15.47 8.12 10.88
N LYS A 84 -16.30 8.17 11.92
CA LYS A 84 -17.06 9.36 12.28
C LYS A 84 -16.17 10.44 12.90
N GLU A 85 -15.26 10.07 13.81
CA GLU A 85 -14.33 11.02 14.44
C GLU A 85 -13.31 11.58 13.44
N LEU A 86 -12.80 10.73 12.55
CA LEU A 86 -11.90 11.08 11.46
C LEU A 86 -12.64 11.65 10.24
N SER A 87 -13.93 11.95 10.33
CA SER A 87 -14.68 12.54 9.21
C SER A 87 -14.32 14.01 8.96
N LEU A 88 -13.65 14.67 9.91
CA LEU A 88 -13.07 15.99 9.73
C LEU A 88 -11.89 15.90 8.75
N PRO A 89 -11.90 16.65 7.62
CA PRO A 89 -10.88 16.54 6.58
C PRO A 89 -9.44 16.69 7.10
N GLU A 90 -9.21 17.61 8.02
CA GLU A 90 -7.88 17.86 8.61
C GLU A 90 -7.39 16.67 9.45
N MET A 91 -8.29 16.05 10.22
CA MET A 91 -7.95 14.89 11.05
C MET A 91 -7.64 13.67 10.19
N LEU A 92 -8.42 13.44 9.12
CA LEU A 92 -8.15 12.36 8.18
C LEU A 92 -6.84 12.58 7.44
N GLN A 93 -6.57 13.82 7.02
CA GLN A 93 -5.34 14.18 6.33
C GLN A 93 -4.12 13.96 7.22
N GLN A 94 -4.16 14.43 8.47
CA GLN A 94 -3.06 14.21 9.42
C GLN A 94 -2.88 12.73 9.74
N TYR A 95 -3.99 11.99 9.87
CA TYR A 95 -3.98 10.56 10.07
C TYR A 95 -3.26 9.86 8.91
N ASP A 96 -3.68 10.06 7.66
CA ASP A 96 -3.06 9.45 6.48
C ASP A 96 -1.62 9.91 6.27
N PHE A 97 -1.30 11.17 6.57
CA PHE A 97 0.07 11.69 6.55
C PHE A 97 1.00 10.95 7.51
N ASN A 98 0.56 10.72 8.75
CA ASN A 98 1.38 10.02 9.74
C ASN A 98 1.66 8.57 9.31
N TYR A 99 0.65 7.84 8.83
CA TYR A 99 0.86 6.46 8.37
C TYR A 99 1.72 6.37 7.12
N SER A 100 1.49 7.25 6.15
CA SER A 100 2.31 7.28 4.94
C SER A 100 3.76 7.63 5.27
N SER A 101 4.00 8.50 6.24
CA SER A 101 5.34 8.85 6.72
C SER A 101 6.03 7.66 7.40
N VAL A 102 5.35 6.95 8.30
CA VAL A 102 5.88 5.72 8.93
C VAL A 102 6.17 4.66 7.88
N TYR A 103 5.27 4.48 6.90
CA TYR A 103 5.47 3.52 5.82
C TYR A 103 6.65 3.89 4.92
N ALA A 104 6.80 5.17 4.57
CA ALA A 104 7.91 5.66 3.76
C ALA A 104 9.24 5.50 4.50
N LEU A 105 9.28 5.80 5.79
CA LEU A 105 10.45 5.57 6.64
C LEU A 105 10.81 4.08 6.68
N PHE A 106 9.83 3.21 6.94
CA PHE A 106 10.02 1.76 6.92
C PHE A 106 10.57 1.28 5.58
N TRP A 107 9.97 1.73 4.47
CA TRP A 107 10.41 1.42 3.11
C TRP A 107 11.86 1.80 2.86
N ASN A 108 12.25 3.02 3.24
CA ASN A 108 13.62 3.51 3.07
C ASN A 108 14.62 2.70 3.91
N MET A 109 14.25 2.31 5.13
CA MET A 109 15.09 1.45 5.98
C MET A 109 15.24 0.03 5.39
N ILE A 110 14.15 -0.59 4.89
CA ILE A 110 14.24 -1.95 4.36
C ILE A 110 15.06 -2.01 3.06
N ARG A 111 14.94 -1.00 2.20
CA ARG A 111 15.73 -0.91 0.95
C ARG A 111 17.23 -0.88 1.19
N ARG A 112 17.67 -0.43 2.37
CA ARG A 112 19.09 -0.36 2.73
C ARG A 112 19.57 -1.62 3.46
N ARG A 113 18.68 -2.35 4.14
CA ARG A 113 19.05 -3.47 5.04
C ARG A 113 18.72 -4.86 4.50
N LEU A 114 17.73 -4.99 3.61
CA LEU A 114 17.34 -6.31 3.10
C LEU A 114 18.33 -6.83 2.05
N PRO A 115 18.57 -8.15 2.01
CA PRO A 115 19.27 -8.79 0.89
C PRO A 115 18.60 -8.49 -0.46
N GLU A 116 19.41 -8.31 -1.50
CA GLU A 116 18.90 -8.03 -2.86
C GLU A 116 17.96 -9.12 -3.37
N GLU A 117 18.17 -10.38 -2.96
CA GLU A 117 17.29 -11.53 -3.25
C GLU A 117 15.82 -11.23 -2.88
N ILE A 118 15.61 -10.64 -1.71
CA ILE A 118 14.28 -10.31 -1.17
C ILE A 118 13.72 -9.06 -1.84
N LEU A 119 14.57 -8.04 -2.06
CA LEU A 119 14.16 -6.81 -2.73
C LEU A 119 13.70 -7.07 -4.17
N ALA A 120 14.42 -7.94 -4.88
CA ALA A 120 14.07 -8.37 -6.23
C ALA A 120 12.75 -9.15 -6.26
N ASP A 121 12.52 -10.05 -5.30
CA ASP A 121 11.25 -10.79 -5.20
C ASP A 121 10.07 -9.86 -4.91
N LEU A 122 10.25 -8.90 -4.00
CA LEU A 122 9.22 -7.91 -3.69
C LEU A 122 8.89 -7.02 -4.89
N LYS A 123 9.90 -6.58 -5.66
CA LYS A 123 9.69 -5.84 -6.92
C LYS A 123 8.84 -6.63 -7.91
N LYS A 124 9.21 -7.89 -8.16
CA LYS A 124 8.46 -8.78 -9.07
C LYS A 124 7.01 -8.96 -8.60
N PHE A 125 6.81 -9.08 -7.29
CA PHE A 125 5.47 -9.18 -6.71
C PHE A 125 4.64 -7.92 -6.94
N VAL A 126 5.21 -6.73 -6.70
CA VAL A 126 4.53 -5.45 -6.93
C VAL A 126 4.18 -5.28 -8.40
N GLU A 127 5.15 -5.50 -9.31
CA GLU A 127 4.95 -5.43 -10.76
C GLU A 127 3.81 -6.37 -11.22
N LYS A 128 3.76 -7.59 -10.68
CA LYS A 128 2.68 -8.55 -10.97
C LYS A 128 1.30 -8.01 -10.59
N ILE A 129 1.17 -7.36 -9.43
CA ILE A 129 -0.12 -6.80 -9.01
C ILE A 129 -0.49 -5.60 -9.89
N GLU A 130 0.45 -4.70 -10.18
CA GLU A 130 0.21 -3.53 -11.02
C GLU A 130 -0.26 -3.93 -12.42
N ASN A 131 0.40 -4.93 -13.02
CA ASN A 131 -0.01 -5.48 -14.32
C ASN A 131 -1.43 -6.07 -14.27
N ALA A 132 -1.74 -6.88 -13.24
CA ALA A 132 -3.07 -7.45 -13.07
C ALA A 132 -4.16 -6.38 -12.86
N GLN A 133 -3.85 -5.27 -12.19
CA GLN A 133 -4.75 -4.13 -12.08
C GLN A 133 -4.94 -3.41 -13.41
N ALA A 134 -3.86 -3.16 -14.16
CA ALA A 134 -3.91 -2.49 -15.46
C ALA A 134 -4.71 -3.29 -16.51
N GLU A 135 -4.55 -4.61 -16.53
CA GLU A 135 -5.34 -5.52 -17.38
C GLU A 135 -6.84 -5.44 -17.06
N LYS A 136 -7.20 -5.35 -15.78
CA LYS A 136 -8.60 -5.19 -15.35
C LYS A 136 -9.19 -3.85 -15.78
N PHE A 137 -8.44 -2.75 -15.62
CA PHE A 137 -8.90 -1.45 -16.13
C PHE A 137 -9.09 -1.48 -17.65
N THR A 138 -8.20 -2.14 -18.37
CA THR A 138 -8.28 -2.27 -19.84
C THR A 138 -9.47 -3.12 -20.28
N THR A 139 -9.70 -4.27 -19.64
CA THR A 139 -10.84 -5.16 -19.92
C THR A 139 -12.17 -4.55 -19.49
N MET A 140 -12.24 -3.84 -18.37
CA MET A 140 -13.42 -3.07 -17.98
C MET A 140 -13.75 -1.99 -19.00
N ASN A 141 -12.75 -1.24 -19.46
CA ASN A 141 -12.96 -0.23 -20.51
C ASN A 141 -13.41 -0.90 -21.81
N ALA A 142 -12.75 -1.96 -22.26
CA ALA A 142 -13.15 -2.70 -23.47
C ALA A 142 -14.57 -3.26 -23.37
N ASN A 143 -14.95 -3.81 -22.21
CA ASN A 143 -16.28 -4.36 -21.95
C ASN A 143 -17.35 -3.26 -21.84
N GLN A 144 -17.01 -2.08 -21.31
CA GLN A 144 -17.89 -0.91 -21.35
C GLN A 144 -18.07 -0.41 -22.79
N THR A 145 -17.02 -0.43 -23.61
CA THR A 145 -17.13 -0.07 -25.03
C THR A 145 -17.97 -1.08 -25.82
N THR A 146 -17.90 -2.38 -25.49
CA THR A 146 -18.69 -3.42 -26.17
C THR A 146 -20.13 -3.55 -25.65
N THR A 147 -20.41 -3.30 -24.37
CA THR A 147 -21.80 -3.28 -23.85
C THR A 147 -22.58 -2.02 -24.23
N TYR A 148 -21.90 -0.92 -24.58
CA TYR A 148 -22.57 0.28 -25.11
C TYR A 148 -22.76 0.26 -26.64
N TRP A 149 -22.11 -0.64 -27.39
CA TRP A 149 -22.14 -0.64 -28.85
C TRP A 149 -22.12 -2.05 -29.47
N GLU A 150 -23.17 -2.85 -29.35
CA GLU A 150 -23.37 -4.03 -30.22
C GLU A 150 -23.63 -3.63 -31.70
N MET A 151 -22.96 -2.60 -32.22
CA MET A 151 -23.00 -2.16 -33.62
C MET A 151 -21.60 -1.73 -34.09
N PRO A 152 -21.21 -2.04 -35.34
CA PRO A 152 -19.93 -1.61 -35.87
C PRO A 152 -19.94 -0.09 -36.13
N LEU A 153 -18.94 0.60 -35.59
CA LEU A 153 -18.75 2.05 -35.71
C LEU A 153 -18.54 2.47 -37.18
N GLN A 154 -19.52 3.19 -37.75
CA GLN A 154 -19.22 4.18 -38.79
C GLN A 154 -18.76 5.47 -38.12
N GLN A 155 -17.52 5.88 -38.42
CA GLN A 155 -16.98 7.17 -38.01
C GLN A 155 -17.78 8.31 -38.67
N SER A 156 -18.41 9.16 -37.88
CA SER A 156 -18.74 10.52 -38.29
C SER A 156 -18.36 11.52 -37.19
N ALA A 157 -17.75 12.61 -37.63
CA ALA A 157 -17.12 13.62 -36.80
C ALA A 157 -18.12 14.66 -36.27
N ALA A 158 -17.77 15.21 -35.10
CA ALA A 158 -18.15 16.52 -34.54
C ALA A 158 -19.61 16.76 -34.10
N SER A 159 -19.82 16.98 -32.79
CA SER A 159 -20.05 18.32 -32.20
C SER A 159 -20.55 18.27 -30.75
N GLY A 160 -19.96 19.14 -29.92
CA GLY A 160 -20.39 19.72 -28.62
C GLY A 160 -21.41 19.04 -27.70
N LEU A 161 -21.04 18.82 -26.43
CA LEU A 161 -21.35 19.75 -25.31
C LEU A 161 -20.85 19.11 -23.99
N GLU A 162 -19.85 19.72 -23.37
CA GLU A 162 -19.35 19.33 -22.05
C GLU A 162 -20.35 19.74 -20.95
N THR A 163 -20.74 18.80 -20.10
CA THR A 163 -21.25 19.11 -18.75
C THR A 163 -20.39 18.41 -17.72
N THR A 164 -19.54 19.20 -17.07
CA THR A 164 -18.62 18.78 -16.02
C THR A 164 -19.34 18.73 -14.67
N THR A 165 -19.74 17.53 -14.25
CA THR A 165 -19.86 17.24 -12.80
C THR A 165 -18.98 16.02 -12.51
N LYS A 166 -17.65 16.24 -12.51
CA LYS A 166 -16.70 15.22 -12.07
C LYS A 166 -16.78 15.11 -10.55
N ASP A 167 -17.41 14.03 -10.11
CA ASP A 167 -17.29 13.42 -8.80
C ASP A 167 -15.80 13.45 -8.38
N LYS A 168 -15.44 14.30 -7.41
CA LYS A 168 -14.06 14.45 -6.88
C LYS A 168 -13.70 13.25 -6.00
N ARG A 169 -13.84 12.03 -6.51
CA ARG A 169 -13.21 10.87 -5.87
C ARG A 169 -11.73 10.99 -6.15
N PHE A 170 -10.96 11.11 -5.06
CA PHE A 170 -9.51 11.11 -5.05
C PHE A 170 -9.02 9.92 -5.88
N ASN A 171 -8.54 10.20 -7.10
CA ASN A 171 -8.09 9.19 -8.03
C ASN A 171 -6.68 8.80 -7.58
N GLY A 172 -6.49 7.53 -7.21
CA GLY A 172 -5.25 7.01 -6.60
C GLY A 172 -3.98 7.12 -7.47
N THR A 173 -4.08 7.72 -8.66
CA THR A 173 -2.98 8.02 -9.58
C THR A 173 -2.20 9.29 -9.25
N GLN A 174 -2.62 10.11 -8.28
CA GLN A 174 -1.96 11.39 -7.98
C GLN A 174 -0.89 11.37 -6.88
N PHE A 175 -0.58 10.22 -6.29
CA PHE A 175 0.49 10.14 -5.30
C PHE A 175 1.49 9.07 -5.70
N PHE A 176 2.53 9.48 -6.42
CA PHE A 176 3.95 9.19 -6.18
C PHE A 176 4.83 9.76 -7.31
N GLN A 177 5.19 11.04 -7.20
CA GLN A 177 6.54 11.47 -7.61
C GLN A 177 7.41 11.36 -6.35
N PHE A 178 8.01 10.19 -6.13
CA PHE A 178 9.22 10.17 -5.32
C PHE A 178 10.30 10.84 -6.17
N HIS A 179 10.48 12.15 -6.01
CA HIS A 179 11.74 12.75 -6.39
C HIS A 179 12.83 11.96 -5.66
N GLN A 180 13.77 11.43 -6.44
CA GLN A 180 15.05 10.98 -5.93
C GLN A 180 15.66 12.17 -5.18
N ALA A 181 15.37 12.29 -3.88
CA ALA A 181 16.19 13.07 -3.00
C ALA A 181 17.48 12.27 -2.88
N GLU A 182 18.43 12.58 -3.77
CA GLU A 182 19.82 12.23 -3.57
C GLU A 182 20.17 12.72 -2.16
N LEU A 183 20.29 11.77 -1.23
CA LEU A 183 20.93 12.04 0.05
C LEU A 183 22.34 12.49 -0.31
N ALA A 184 22.65 13.74 0.00
CA ALA A 184 24.00 14.27 -0.13
C ALA A 184 24.98 13.27 0.52
N PRO A 185 26.11 12.96 -0.14
CA PRO A 185 27.10 12.08 0.45
C PRO A 185 27.64 12.68 1.77
N PRO A 186 28.14 11.81 2.68
CA PRO A 186 28.52 12.18 4.05
C PRO A 186 29.56 13.29 4.15
#